data_AF-A0A256BBC2-F1
#
_entry.id   AF-A0A256BBC2-F1
#
_cell.length_a   1.000
_cell.length_b   1.000
_cell.length_c   1.000
_cell.angle_alpha   90.00
_cell.angle_beta   90.00
_cell.angle_gamma   90.00
#
_symmetry.space_group_name_H-M   'P 1'
#
loop_
_entity.id
_entity.type
_entity.pdbx_description
1 polymer ?
#
loop_
_entity_poly.entity_id
_entity_poly.type
_entity_poly.pdbx_seq_one_letter_code
_entity_poly.pdbx_strand_id
1 'polypeptide(L)'
;MTQTLTLELNDQFFAALHQQAQSIGIPPENLVVKLLEQNFAQMFKLLPTDAEKERRTSKFERHFGEIDLNIAMNLDNESIDADLAKEYASNHEEE
;
A
#
# COMPACT_ATOMS: atom_id res chain seq x y z
N MET A 1 -19.48 -21.31 11.25
CA MET A 1 -18.76 -22.60 11.30
C MET A 1 -17.55 -22.43 12.20
N THR A 2 -17.26 -23.38 13.07
CA THR A 2 -16.11 -23.33 13.98
C THR A 2 -15.12 -24.41 13.56
N GLN A 3 -13.86 -24.03 13.36
CA GLN A 3 -12.78 -24.94 12.96
C GLN A 3 -11.65 -24.83 13.98
N THR A 4 -11.17 -25.98 14.47
CA THR A 4 -10.02 -26.03 15.38
C THR A 4 -8.73 -26.00 14.58
N LEU A 5 -7.79 -25.14 14.98
CA LEU A 5 -6.47 -25.02 14.39
C LEU A 5 -5.42 -25.30 15.49
N THR A 6 -4.51 -26.22 15.23
CA THR A 6 -3.38 -26.50 16.12
C THR A 6 -2.13 -25.84 15.54
N LEU A 7 -1.45 -25.01 16.34
CA LEU A 7 -0.26 -24.27 15.94
C LEU A 7 0.92 -24.72 16.80
N GLU A 8 2.03 -25.08 16.14
CA GLU A 8 3.30 -25.26 16.82
C GLU A 8 4.02 -23.91 16.87
N LEU A 9 4.21 -23.41 18.08
CA LEU A 9 4.89 -22.14 18.35
C LEU A 9 6.18 -22.43 19.10
N ASN A 10 7.20 -21.59 18.89
CA ASN A 10 8.37 -21.66 19.76
C ASN A 10 8.00 -21.18 21.18
N ASP A 11 8.70 -21.71 22.19
CA ASP A 11 8.39 -21.46 23.60
C ASP A 11 8.45 -19.97 23.97
N GLN A 12 9.41 -19.24 23.39
CA GLN A 12 9.57 -17.80 23.65
C GLN A 12 8.36 -16.99 23.16
N PHE A 13 7.83 -17.34 21.99
CA PHE A 13 6.69 -16.68 21.36
C PHE A 13 5.40 -17.05 22.08
N PHE A 14 5.27 -18.31 22.51
CA PHE A 14 4.15 -18.73 23.35
C PHE A 14 4.13 -17.96 24.69
N ALA A 15 5.29 -17.81 25.35
CA ALA A 15 5.39 -17.07 26.60
C ALA A 15 5.02 -15.58 26.44
N ALA A 16 5.52 -14.94 25.38
CA ALA A 16 5.20 -13.55 25.07
C ALA A 16 3.69 -13.35 24.80
N LEU A 17 3.10 -14.26 24.02
CA LEU A 17 1.67 -14.23 23.71
C LEU A 17 0.84 -14.40 24.98
N HIS A 18 1.20 -15.36 25.83
CA HIS A 18 0.52 -15.61 27.09
C HIS A 18 0.57 -14.38 28.02
N GLN A 19 1.74 -13.75 28.14
CA GLN A 19 1.90 -12.53 28.92
C GLN A 19 1.04 -11.37 28.39
N GLN A 20 0.97 -11.21 27.07
CA GLN A 20 0.16 -10.18 26.44
C GLN A 20 -1.34 -10.45 26.58
N ALA A 21 -1.76 -11.72 26.53
CA ALA A 21 -3.14 -12.10 26.76
C ALA A 21 -3.57 -11.79 28.20
N GLN A 22 -2.70 -12.09 29.16
CA GLN A 22 -2.92 -11.77 30.57
C GLN A 22 -3.04 -10.26 30.84
N SER A 23 -2.19 -9.44 30.23
CA SER A 23 -2.22 -7.98 30.45
C SER A 23 -3.51 -7.33 29.92
N ILE A 24 -4.13 -7.93 28.90
CA ILE A 24 -5.39 -7.47 28.29
C ILE A 24 -6.61 -8.20 28.90
N GLY A 25 -6.38 -9.19 29.78
CA GLY A 25 -7.44 -9.93 30.46
C GLY A 25 -8.24 -10.86 29.56
N ILE A 26 -7.65 -11.35 28.46
CA ILE A 26 -8.31 -12.27 27.52
C ILE A 26 -7.56 -13.60 27.43
N PRO A 27 -8.23 -14.71 27.08
CA PRO A 27 -7.55 -15.96 26.80
C PRO A 27 -6.55 -15.82 25.64
N PRO A 28 -5.40 -16.50 25.69
CA PRO A 28 -4.38 -16.45 24.64
C PRO A 28 -4.94 -16.91 23.28
N GLU A 29 -5.85 -17.88 23.27
CA GLU A 29 -6.53 -18.36 22.05
C GLU A 29 -7.33 -17.24 21.36
N ASN A 30 -8.06 -16.44 22.14
CA ASN A 30 -8.84 -15.32 21.62
C ASN A 30 -7.94 -14.19 21.10
N LEU A 31 -6.77 -14.00 21.72
CA LEU A 31 -5.77 -13.07 21.21
C LEU A 31 -5.22 -13.55 19.87
N VAL A 32 -4.88 -14.83 19.74
CA VAL A 32 -4.42 -15.44 18.47
C VAL A 32 -5.46 -15.26 17.37
N VAL A 33 -6.73 -15.58 17.64
CA VAL A 33 -7.80 -15.44 16.65
C VAL A 33 -7.92 -14.00 16.18
N LYS A 34 -7.94 -13.02 17.10
CA LYS A 34 -8.00 -11.59 16.73
C LYS A 34 -6.80 -11.16 15.88
N LEU A 35 -5.60 -11.60 16.24
CA LEU A 35 -4.38 -11.27 15.49
C LEU A 35 -4.40 -11.87 14.09
N LEU A 36 -4.86 -13.13 13.96
CA LEU A 36 -5.04 -13.77 12.66
C LEU A 36 -6.09 -13.03 11.83
N GLU A 37 -7.26 -12.73 12.38
CA GLU A 37 -8.31 -11.98 11.68
C GLU A 37 -7.80 -10.63 11.18
N GLN A 38 -7.08 -9.87 12.00
CA GLN A 38 -6.53 -8.58 11.61
C GLN A 38 -5.46 -8.71 10.52
N ASN A 39 -4.53 -9.66 10.67
CA ASN A 39 -3.45 -9.85 9.72
C ASN A 39 -3.99 -10.31 8.35
N PHE A 40 -4.88 -11.30 8.34
CA PHE A 40 -5.50 -11.76 7.10
C PHE A 40 -6.39 -10.70 6.47
N ALA A 41 -7.19 -9.97 7.24
CA ALA A 41 -8.00 -8.87 6.70
C ALA A 41 -7.15 -7.78 6.04
N GLN A 42 -5.95 -7.49 6.57
CA GLN A 42 -5.02 -6.56 5.95
C GLN A 42 -4.36 -7.16 4.70
N MET A 43 -3.90 -8.42 4.74
CA MET A 43 -3.33 -9.09 3.58
C MET A 43 -4.32 -9.13 2.41
N PHE A 44 -5.58 -9.54 2.66
CA PHE A 44 -6.60 -9.60 1.61
C PHE A 44 -7.02 -8.22 1.07
N LYS A 45 -6.86 -7.13 1.84
CA LYS A 45 -7.04 -5.77 1.33
C LYS A 45 -5.89 -5.31 0.43
N LEU A 46 -4.69 -5.86 0.62
CA LEU A 46 -3.51 -5.53 -0.16
C LEU A 46 -3.43 -6.35 -1.46
N LEU A 47 -4.07 -7.52 -1.51
CA LEU A 47 -4.24 -8.29 -2.73
C LEU A 47 -5.28 -7.60 -3.62
N PRO A 48 -4.90 -7.10 -4.81
CA PRO A 48 -5.87 -6.59 -5.76
C PRO A 48 -6.82 -7.73 -6.14
N THR A 49 -8.12 -7.45 -6.15
CA THR A 49 -9.07 -8.38 -6.76
C THR A 49 -8.77 -8.53 -8.25
N ASP A 50 -9.15 -9.67 -8.87
CA ASP A 50 -8.93 -9.89 -10.30
C ASP A 50 -9.56 -8.77 -11.14
N ALA A 51 -10.73 -8.26 -10.73
CA ALA A 51 -11.40 -7.13 -11.38
C ALA A 51 -10.61 -5.81 -11.27
N GLU A 52 -9.94 -5.55 -10.14
CA GLU A 52 -9.07 -4.37 -9.99
C GLU A 52 -7.76 -4.51 -10.74
N LYS A 53 -7.23 -5.74 -10.84
CA LYS A 53 -6.05 -6.07 -11.64
C LYS A 53 -6.35 -5.83 -13.12
N GLU A 54 -7.45 -6.38 -13.63
CA GLU A 54 -7.92 -6.18 -15.00
C GLU A 54 -8.11 -4.68 -15.31
N ARG A 55 -8.77 -3.92 -14.43
CA ARG A 55 -8.94 -2.47 -14.61
C ARG A 55 -7.62 -1.71 -14.65
N ARG A 56 -6.65 -2.05 -13.78
CA ARG A 56 -5.33 -1.43 -13.79
C ARG A 56 -4.56 -1.78 -15.06
N THR A 57 -4.62 -3.05 -15.47
CA THR A 57 -4.01 -3.53 -16.71
C THR A 57 -4.62 -2.83 -17.92
N SER A 58 -5.95 -2.80 -18.09
CA SER A 58 -6.58 -2.09 -19.22
C SER A 58 -6.32 -0.58 -19.21
N LYS A 59 -6.22 0.06 -18.04
CA LYS A 59 -5.88 1.49 -17.94
C LYS A 59 -4.42 1.74 -18.35
N PHE A 60 -3.51 0.87 -17.95
CA PHE A 60 -2.11 0.93 -18.35
C PHE A 60 -1.95 0.63 -19.84
N GLU A 61 -2.65 -0.40 -20.35
CA GLU A 61 -2.60 -0.80 -21.75
C GLU A 61 -3.25 0.20 -22.70
N ARG A 62 -4.21 0.99 -22.22
CA ARG A 62 -4.75 2.12 -22.99
C ARG A 62 -3.68 3.14 -23.38
N HIS A 63 -2.58 3.21 -22.63
CA HIS A 63 -1.44 4.07 -22.93
C HIS A 63 -0.31 3.31 -23.66
N PHE A 64 -0.46 2.01 -23.96
CA PHE A 64 0.48 1.33 -24.85
C PHE A 64 0.27 1.83 -26.29
N GLY A 65 1.37 2.28 -26.92
CA GLY A 65 1.37 2.73 -28.30
C GLY A 65 1.27 4.25 -28.49
N GLU A 66 1.17 5.02 -27.41
CA GLU A 66 1.25 6.47 -27.43
C GLU A 66 2.40 6.87 -26.51
N ILE A 67 3.57 7.26 -27.05
CA ILE A 67 4.34 8.47 -26.68
C ILE A 67 5.47 8.62 -27.71
N ASP A 68 5.48 9.69 -28.50
CA ASP A 68 6.74 10.16 -29.06
C ASP A 68 6.71 11.67 -29.26
N LEU A 69 7.21 12.40 -28.26
CA LEU A 69 7.40 13.84 -28.36
C LEU A 69 8.72 14.18 -29.08
N ASN A 70 9.60 13.20 -29.33
CA ASN A 70 10.92 13.38 -29.94
C ASN A 70 11.82 14.40 -29.21
N ILE A 71 11.53 14.68 -27.95
CA ILE A 71 12.28 15.57 -27.06
C ILE A 71 12.53 14.85 -25.74
N ALA A 72 13.73 14.99 -25.20
CA ALA A 72 14.02 14.52 -23.84
C ALA A 72 13.19 15.35 -22.85
N MET A 73 12.13 14.74 -22.30
CA MET A 73 11.42 15.35 -21.18
C MET A 73 12.35 15.33 -19.96
N ASN A 74 12.67 16.52 -19.46
CA ASN A 74 13.37 16.64 -18.20
C ASN A 74 12.44 16.15 -17.08
N LEU A 75 12.92 15.23 -16.24
CA LEU A 75 12.21 14.75 -15.04
C LEU A 75 12.71 15.43 -13.77
N ASP A 76 13.64 16.37 -13.90
CA ASP A 76 14.14 17.19 -12.81
C ASP A 76 13.11 18.24 -12.43
N ASN A 77 12.39 17.98 -11.34
CA ASN A 77 11.36 18.87 -10.81
C ASN A 77 11.92 20.27 -10.51
N GLU A 78 13.18 20.40 -10.12
CA GLU A 78 13.76 21.70 -9.78
C GLU A 78 13.93 22.58 -11.03
N SER A 79 14.34 21.98 -12.15
CA SER A 79 14.38 22.65 -13.46
C SER A 79 13.00 22.99 -13.98
N ILE A 80 12.00 22.11 -13.78
CA ILE A 80 10.60 22.36 -14.18
C ILE A 80 10.04 23.55 -13.39
N ASP A 81 10.28 23.60 -12.09
CA ASP A 81 9.83 24.68 -11.22
C ASP A 81 10.50 26.02 -11.58
N ALA A 82 11.78 26.00 -11.96
CA ALA A 82 12.51 27.19 -12.42
C ALA A 82 11.98 27.72 -13.77
N ASP A 83 11.75 26.84 -14.74
CA ASP A 83 11.15 27.21 -16.03
C ASP A 83 9.73 27.76 -15.84
N LEU A 84 8.95 27.14 -14.95
CA LEU A 84 7.61 27.60 -14.59
C LEU A 84 7.64 29.01 -13.97
N ALA A 85 8.52 29.24 -12.99
CA ALA A 85 8.65 30.56 -12.36
C ALA A 85 9.04 31.65 -13.37
N LYS A 86 9.88 31.32 -14.34
CA LYS A 86 10.31 32.25 -15.40
C LYS A 86 9.20 32.60 -16.38
N GLU A 87 8.42 31.62 -16.82
CA GLU A 87 7.24 31.83 -17.67
C GLU A 87 6.20 32.72 -16.97
N TYR A 88 5.92 32.48 -15.68
CA TYR A 88 4.97 33.29 -14.92
C TYR A 88 5.48 34.72 -14.66
N ALA A 89 6.78 34.91 -14.42
CA ALA A 89 7.37 36.24 -14.27
C ALA A 89 7.34 37.04 -15.59
N SER A 90 7.53 36.37 -16.72
CA SER A 90 7.56 37.02 -18.04
C SER A 90 6.17 37.48 -18.51
N ASN A 91 5.09 36.82 -18.07
CA ASN A 91 3.69 37.20 -18.35
C ASN A 91 3.08 38.15 -17.30
N HIS A 92 3.89 38.69 -16.38
CA HIS A 92 3.44 39.60 -15.31
C HIS A 92 4.05 41.00 -15.38
N GLU A 93 4.63 41.40 -16.52
CA GLU A 93 5.07 42.77 -16.79
C GLU A 93 4.19 43.51 -17.81
N GLU A 94 2.86 43.36 -17.74
CA GLU A 94 1.92 44.35 -18.29
C GLU A 94 0.68 44.48 -17.38
N GLU A 95 0.83 45.26 -16.31
CA GLU A 95 -0.20 46.20 -15.79
C GLU A 95 0.46 47.34 -14.97
#